data_AF-A0A3M0KJZ0-F1
#
_entry.id   AF-A0A3M0KJZ0-F1
#
_cell.length_a   1.000
_cell.length_b   1.000
_cell.length_c   1.000
_cell.angle_alpha   90.00
_cell.angle_beta   90.00
_cell.angle_gamma   90.00
#
_symmetry.space_group_name_H-M   'P 1'
#
loop_
_entity.id
_entity.type
_entity.pdbx_description
1 polymer ?
#
loop_
_entity_poly.entity_id
_entity_poly.type
_entity_poly.pdbx_seq_one_letter_code
_entity_poly.pdbx_strand_id
1 'polypeptide(L)'
;MQNKFLKAARDWVRKAKDLRELELARDVNGNKKCFYWPVNLILVLGKVMEQLFLETILRHVENKEMIGGSEYGFTEGKLCLINLVAFHNMVTELVDRRGATDSIYLDLCKAFDAVLHVFLVSKLERHGFSD
;
A
#
# COMPACT_ATOMS: atom_id res chain seq x y z
N MET A 1 5.14 24.99 -27.75
CA MET A 1 4.67 25.69 -26.54
C MET A 1 4.40 24.73 -25.37
N GLN A 2 3.70 23.61 -25.59
CA GLN A 2 3.39 22.58 -24.58
C GLN A 2 4.60 22.01 -23.81
N ASN A 3 5.74 21.80 -24.49
CA ASN A 3 6.93 21.18 -23.88
C ASN A 3 7.60 22.06 -22.81
N LYS A 4 7.49 23.40 -22.94
CA LYS A 4 7.98 24.35 -21.93
C LYS A 4 7.11 24.35 -20.67
N PHE A 5 5.79 24.26 -20.83
CA PHE A 5 4.84 24.18 -19.73
C PHE A 5 5.02 22.88 -18.92
N LEU A 6 5.15 21.74 -19.60
CA LEU A 6 5.40 20.45 -18.94
C LEU A 6 6.74 20.39 -18.21
N LYS A 7 7.77 21.07 -18.74
CA LYS A 7 9.06 21.20 -18.04
C LYS A 7 8.92 22.06 -16.78
N ALA A 8 8.28 23.22 -16.89
CA ALA A 8 8.01 24.11 -15.75
C ALA A 8 7.18 23.42 -14.65
N ALA A 9 6.13 22.68 -15.04
CA ALA A 9 5.31 21.92 -14.09
C ALA A 9 6.13 20.84 -13.36
N ARG A 10 6.98 20.09 -14.06
CA ARG A 10 7.88 19.09 -13.44
C ARG A 10 8.88 19.72 -12.48
N ASP A 11 9.48 20.84 -12.87
CA ASP A 11 10.47 21.53 -12.04
C ASP A 11 9.81 22.15 -10.79
N TRP A 12 8.58 22.65 -10.92
CA TRP A 12 7.79 23.13 -9.79
C TRP A 12 7.43 22.00 -8.82
N VAL A 13 7.01 20.83 -9.32
CA VAL A 13 6.72 19.66 -8.49
C VAL A 13 7.97 19.17 -7.75
N ARG A 14 9.14 19.13 -8.41
CA ARG A 14 10.41 18.79 -7.74
C ARG A 14 10.71 19.77 -6.62
N LYS A 15 10.64 21.07 -6.90
CA LYS A 15 10.88 22.11 -5.90
C LYS A 15 9.91 22.03 -4.72
N ALA A 16 8.63 21.79 -4.97
CA ALA A 16 7.61 21.63 -3.93
C ALA A 16 7.87 20.38 -3.07
N LYS A 17 8.32 19.28 -3.69
CA LYS A 17 8.73 18.07 -2.98
C LYS A 17 9.92 18.34 -2.07
N ASP A 18 10.98 18.96 -2.60
CA ASP A 18 12.18 19.30 -1.84
C ASP A 18 11.88 20.25 -0.66
N LEU A 19 10.99 21.22 -0.86
CA LEU A 19 10.53 22.12 0.19
C LEU A 19 9.76 21.39 1.31
N ARG A 20 8.88 20.45 0.96
CA ARG A 20 8.14 19.64 1.93
C ARG A 20 9.07 18.71 2.72
N GLU A 21 10.03 18.07 2.06
CA GLU A 21 11.06 17.25 2.74
C GLU A 21 11.89 18.11 3.71
N LEU A 22 12.21 19.36 3.34
CA LEU A 22 12.97 20.29 4.17
C LEU A 22 12.15 20.87 5.34
N GLU A 23 10.84 21.07 5.16
CA GLU A 23 9.91 21.43 6.25
C GLU A 23 9.75 20.27 7.24
N LEU A 24 9.55 19.05 6.72
CA LEU A 24 9.54 17.83 7.53
C LEU A 24 10.89 17.62 8.25
N ALA A 25 12.02 17.99 7.63
CA ALA A 25 13.35 18.01 8.26
C ALA A 25 13.45 18.99 9.44
N ARG A 26 12.83 20.17 9.33
CA ARG A 26 12.88 21.23 10.35
C ARG A 26 12.00 20.94 11.56
N ASP A 27 10.85 20.30 11.39
CA ASP A 27 9.93 19.94 12.48
C ASP A 27 10.54 18.90 13.45
N VAL A 28 11.62 18.23 13.03
CA VAL A 28 12.27 17.13 13.77
C VAL A 28 13.51 17.57 14.56
N ASN A 29 13.87 18.86 14.58
CA ASN A 29 15.07 19.37 15.26
C ASN A 29 15.09 19.24 16.81
N GLY A 30 14.17 18.44 17.38
CA GLY A 30 14.18 18.03 18.79
C GLY A 30 14.10 16.50 19.03
N ASN A 31 13.94 15.66 18.00
CA ASN A 31 13.70 14.22 18.19
C ASN A 31 14.77 13.36 17.50
N LYS A 32 15.60 12.64 18.27
CA LYS A 32 16.80 11.91 17.80
C LYS A 32 16.55 10.69 16.89
N LYS A 33 15.35 10.52 16.32
CA LYS A 33 15.04 9.47 15.33
C LYS A 33 14.08 10.02 14.28
N CYS A 34 14.61 10.49 13.16
CA CYS A 34 13.82 10.81 11.97
C CYS A 34 13.40 9.50 11.27
N PHE A 35 12.15 9.08 11.42
CA PHE A 35 11.53 8.12 10.50
C PHE A 35 10.69 8.92 9.50
N TYR A 36 11.30 9.40 8.41
CA TYR A 36 10.53 9.93 7.28
C TYR A 36 9.93 8.75 6.52
N TRP A 37 8.60 8.69 6.41
CA TRP A 37 7.92 7.83 5.45
C TRP A 37 7.64 8.65 4.19
N PRO A 38 8.42 8.47 3.11
CA PRO A 38 8.18 9.21 1.88
C PRO A 38 6.83 8.81 1.29
N VAL A 39 5.87 9.74 1.31
CA VAL A 39 4.61 9.59 0.57
C VAL A 39 4.82 10.12 -0.83
N ASN A 40 4.55 9.31 -1.84
CA ASN A 40 4.78 9.71 -3.23
C ASN A 40 3.80 10.81 -3.65
N LEU A 41 4.33 11.97 -4.07
CA LEU A 41 3.54 13.08 -4.58
C LEU A 41 3.38 12.94 -6.10
N ILE A 42 2.30 12.30 -6.52
CA ILE A 42 1.94 12.15 -7.93
C ILE A 42 1.12 13.38 -8.39
N LEU A 43 1.26 13.77 -9.67
CA LEU A 43 0.44 14.82 -10.27
C LEU A 43 -1.05 14.45 -10.18
N VAL A 44 -1.93 15.46 -10.09
CA VAL A 44 -3.40 15.26 -10.04
C VAL A 44 -3.91 14.29 -11.10
N LEU A 45 -3.46 14.43 -12.37
CA LEU A 45 -3.83 13.50 -13.44
C LEU A 45 -3.37 12.06 -13.16
N GLY A 46 -2.18 11.89 -12.58
CA GLY A 46 -1.69 10.56 -12.21
C GLY A 46 -2.51 9.94 -11.08
N LYS A 47 -2.96 10.72 -10.10
CA LYS A 47 -3.86 10.23 -9.04
C LYS A 47 -5.21 9.77 -9.59
N VAL A 48 -5.76 10.50 -10.56
CA VAL A 48 -7.03 10.11 -11.21
C VAL A 48 -6.86 8.79 -11.96
N MET A 49 -5.76 8.61 -12.70
CA MET A 49 -5.46 7.35 -13.40
C MET A 49 -5.24 6.20 -12.42
N GLU A 50 -4.50 6.43 -11.33
CA GLU A 50 -4.26 5.44 -10.28
C GLU A 50 -5.58 5.00 -9.63
N GLN A 51 -6.48 5.94 -9.34
CA GLN A 51 -7.78 5.63 -8.75
C GLN A 51 -8.66 4.81 -9.71
N LEU A 52 -8.69 5.15 -10.99
CA LEU A 52 -9.42 4.38 -12.01
C LEU A 52 -8.90 2.94 -12.14
N PHE A 53 -7.58 2.79 -12.12
CA PHE A 53 -6.94 1.48 -12.19
C PHE A 53 -7.22 0.66 -10.92
N LEU A 54 -7.13 1.29 -9.74
CA LEU A 54 -7.43 0.68 -8.46
C LEU A 54 -8.87 0.15 -8.41
N GLU A 55 -9.85 0.97 -8.81
CA GLU A 55 -11.26 0.57 -8.86
C GLU A 55 -11.49 -0.62 -9.80
N THR A 56 -10.83 -0.62 -10.95
CA THR A 56 -10.91 -1.72 -11.92
C THR A 56 -10.34 -3.02 -11.35
N ILE A 57 -9.18 -2.95 -10.68
CA ILE A 57 -8.55 -4.11 -10.05
C ILE A 57 -9.41 -4.64 -8.89
N LEU A 58 -9.86 -3.76 -7.99
CA LEU A 58 -10.64 -4.17 -6.82
C LEU A 58 -11.91 -4.91 -7.23
N ARG A 59 -12.66 -4.37 -8.19
CA ARG A 59 -13.86 -5.02 -8.72
C ARG A 59 -13.56 -6.40 -9.30
N HIS A 60 -12.44 -6.56 -10.01
CA HIS A 60 -12.05 -7.84 -10.58
C HIS A 60 -11.63 -8.86 -9.52
N VAL A 61 -10.90 -8.41 -8.51
CA VAL A 61 -10.45 -9.22 -7.38
C VAL A 61 -11.64 -9.72 -6.54
N GLU A 62 -12.63 -8.86 -6.29
CA GLU A 62 -13.87 -9.22 -5.59
C GLU A 62 -14.70 -10.21 -6.39
N ASN A 63 -14.93 -9.96 -7.69
CA ASN A 63 -15.73 -10.83 -8.54
C ASN A 63 -15.15 -12.24 -8.71
N LYS A 64 -13.83 -12.38 -8.62
CA LYS A 64 -13.12 -13.66 -8.80
C LYS A 64 -12.69 -14.31 -7.49
N GLU A 65 -13.10 -13.77 -6.33
CA GLU A 65 -12.72 -14.23 -5.00
C GLU A 65 -11.22 -14.53 -4.86
N MET A 66 -10.37 -13.66 -5.44
CA MET A 66 -8.91 -13.91 -5.48
C MET A 66 -8.24 -13.74 -4.12
N ILE A 67 -8.88 -13.01 -3.21
CA ILE A 67 -8.40 -12.72 -1.86
C ILE A 67 -8.95 -13.76 -0.89
N GLY A 68 -8.07 -14.32 -0.06
CA GLY A 68 -8.45 -15.28 0.97
C GLY A 68 -9.33 -14.66 2.05
N GLY A 69 -10.22 -15.47 2.66
CA GLY A 69 -11.13 -14.99 3.72
C GLY A 69 -10.42 -14.34 4.91
N SER A 70 -9.20 -14.79 5.21
CA SER A 70 -8.33 -14.30 6.30
C SER A 70 -7.51 -13.04 5.96
N GLU A 71 -7.55 -12.55 4.72
CA GLU A 71 -6.88 -11.30 4.36
C GLU A 71 -7.80 -10.12 4.67
N TYR A 72 -7.35 -9.25 5.58
CA TYR A 72 -8.09 -8.07 6.05
C TYR A 72 -7.48 -6.75 5.60
N GLY A 73 -6.28 -6.79 4.99
CA GLY A 73 -5.63 -5.60 4.45
C GLY A 73 -6.25 -5.19 3.11
N PHE A 74 -6.38 -3.89 2.88
CA PHE A 74 -6.74 -3.29 1.59
C PHE A 74 -7.99 -3.89 0.91
N THR A 75 -8.92 -4.46 1.69
CA THR A 75 -10.17 -5.07 1.19
C THR A 75 -11.36 -4.27 1.72
N GLU A 76 -12.37 -4.07 0.87
CA GLU A 76 -13.57 -3.33 1.29
C GLU A 76 -14.28 -4.02 2.46
N GLY A 77 -14.78 -3.23 3.41
CA GLY A 77 -15.49 -3.73 4.59
C GLY A 77 -14.64 -4.47 5.63
N LYS A 78 -13.34 -4.67 5.38
CA LYS A 78 -12.41 -5.30 6.33
C LYS A 78 -11.51 -4.26 6.98
N LEU A 79 -11.51 -4.25 8.32
CA LEU A 79 -10.74 -3.31 9.13
C LEU A 79 -9.70 -4.05 9.97
N CYS A 80 -8.64 -3.34 10.36
CA CYS A 80 -7.62 -3.87 11.27
C CYS A 80 -8.22 -4.38 12.59
N LEU A 81 -9.24 -3.68 13.10
CA LEU A 81 -9.95 -4.12 14.32
C LEU A 81 -10.65 -5.47 14.13
N ILE A 82 -11.28 -5.69 12.98
CA ILE A 82 -11.96 -6.96 12.66
C ILE A 82 -10.92 -8.09 12.56
N ASN A 83 -9.77 -7.82 11.94
CA ASN A 83 -8.65 -8.78 11.90
C ASN A 83 -8.19 -9.18 13.30
N LEU A 84 -8.02 -8.20 14.20
CA LEU A 84 -7.60 -8.46 15.59
C LEU A 84 -8.63 -9.31 16.34
N VAL A 85 -9.92 -9.01 16.19
CA VAL A 85 -11.00 -9.80 16.81
C VAL A 85 -11.03 -11.22 16.25
N ALA A 86 -10.92 -11.38 14.93
CA ALA A 86 -10.87 -12.69 14.29
C ALA A 86 -9.67 -13.53 14.77
N PHE A 87 -8.50 -12.90 14.83
CA PHE A 87 -7.28 -13.53 15.36
C PHE A 87 -7.43 -13.94 16.82
N HIS A 88 -7.96 -13.05 17.67
CA HIS A 88 -8.17 -13.34 19.09
C HIS A 88 -9.12 -14.53 19.28
N ASN A 89 -10.27 -14.53 18.59
CA ASN A 89 -11.24 -15.62 18.65
C ASN A 89 -10.62 -16.97 18.24
N MET A 90 -9.81 -16.97 17.18
CA MET A 90 -9.08 -18.16 16.73
C MET A 90 -8.11 -18.66 17.80
N VAL A 91 -7.34 -17.77 18.43
CA VAL A 91 -6.41 -18.15 19.52
C VAL A 91 -7.18 -18.66 20.74
N THR A 92 -8.26 -18.01 21.15
CA THR A 92 -9.10 -18.45 22.27
C THR A 92 -9.65 -19.86 22.03
N GLU A 93 -10.17 -20.13 20.83
CA GLU A 93 -10.69 -21.47 20.48
C GLU A 93 -9.60 -22.56 20.58
N LEU A 94 -8.39 -22.27 20.12
CA LEU A 94 -7.26 -23.21 20.19
C LEU A 94 -6.83 -23.47 21.64
N VAL A 95 -6.80 -22.43 22.47
CA VAL A 95 -6.47 -22.52 23.90
C VAL A 95 -7.53 -23.30 24.66
N ASP A 96 -8.82 -23.07 24.39
CA ASP A 96 -9.94 -23.78 25.02
C ASP A 96 -9.90 -25.29 24.73
N ARG A 97 -9.43 -25.67 23.54
CA ARG A 97 -9.18 -27.06 23.15
C ARG A 97 -7.94 -27.68 23.81
N ARG A 98 -7.31 -26.98 24.77
CA ARG A 98 -6.05 -27.33 25.45
C ARG A 98 -4.87 -27.52 24.48
N GLY A 99 -4.91 -26.88 23.32
CA GLY A 99 -3.78 -26.87 22.39
C GLY A 99 -2.72 -25.89 22.84
N ALA A 100 -1.45 -26.34 22.90
CA ALA A 100 -0.32 -25.40 22.93
C ALA A 100 -0.36 -24.56 21.64
N THR A 101 -0.40 -23.24 21.79
CA THR A 101 -0.61 -22.31 20.67
C THR A 101 0.50 -21.29 20.64
N ASP A 102 1.23 -21.22 19.53
CA ASP A 102 2.26 -20.21 19.26
C ASP A 102 1.82 -19.33 18.09
N SER A 103 2.23 -18.06 18.11
CA SER A 103 1.95 -17.11 17.04
C SER A 103 3.26 -16.56 16.46
N ILE A 104 3.33 -16.50 15.12
CA ILE A 104 4.49 -15.98 14.40
C ILE A 104 4.06 -14.69 13.69
N TYR A 105 4.71 -13.59 14.02
CA TYR A 105 4.53 -12.31 13.33
C TYR A 105 5.62 -12.16 12.26
N LEU A 106 5.20 -11.91 11.03
CA LEU A 106 6.07 -11.68 9.89
C LEU A 106 5.84 -10.26 9.35
N ASP A 107 6.91 -9.58 8.98
CA ASP A 107 6.87 -8.27 8.32
C ASP A 107 7.80 -8.26 7.11
N LEU A 108 7.37 -7.60 6.04
CA LEU A 108 8.13 -7.48 4.80
C LEU A 108 8.80 -6.12 4.72
N CYS A 109 10.13 -6.10 4.78
CA CYS A 109 10.89 -4.87 4.55
C CYS A 109 10.65 -4.35 3.13
N LYS A 110 10.24 -3.08 3.02
CA LYS A 110 10.01 -2.39 1.72
C LYS A 110 9.05 -3.17 0.80
N ALA A 111 7.92 -3.64 1.35
CA ALA A 111 6.97 -4.49 0.65
C ALA A 111 6.55 -4.01 -0.75
N PHE A 112 6.50 -2.69 -1.00
CA PHE A 112 6.17 -2.13 -2.32
C PHE A 112 7.40 -1.86 -3.21
N ASP A 113 8.57 -1.54 -2.63
CA ASP A 113 9.77 -1.25 -3.42
C ASP A 113 10.53 -2.52 -3.83
N ALA A 114 10.37 -3.61 -3.08
CA ALA A 114 11.04 -4.88 -3.35
C ALA A 114 10.38 -5.72 -4.45
N VAL A 115 9.19 -5.32 -4.92
CA VAL A 115 8.45 -6.08 -5.94
C VAL A 115 9.08 -5.84 -7.32
N LEU A 116 9.58 -6.90 -7.93
CA LEU A 116 10.08 -6.86 -9.30
C LEU A 116 8.92 -6.67 -10.29
N HIS A 117 9.01 -5.65 -11.14
CA HIS A 117 7.95 -5.33 -12.11
C HIS A 117 7.61 -6.48 -13.05
N VAL A 118 8.62 -7.26 -13.50
CA VAL A 118 8.39 -8.41 -14.39
C VAL A 118 7.49 -9.45 -13.71
N PHE A 119 7.72 -9.73 -12.43
CA PHE A 119 6.91 -10.68 -11.68
C PHE A 119 5.49 -10.15 -11.44
N LEU A 120 5.36 -8.87 -11.13
CA LEU A 120 4.05 -8.23 -10.94
C LEU A 120 3.20 -8.31 -12.22
N VAL A 121 3.78 -7.94 -13.37
CA VAL A 121 3.10 -8.01 -14.67
C VAL A 121 2.70 -9.44 -15.00
N SER A 122 3.61 -10.42 -14.90
CA SER A 122 3.27 -11.82 -15.15
C SER A 122 2.19 -12.35 -14.20
N LYS A 123 2.11 -11.88 -12.96
CA LYS A 123 1.04 -12.23 -12.02
C LYS A 123 -0.29 -11.63 -12.45
N LEU A 124 -0.31 -10.37 -12.88
CA LEU A 124 -1.50 -9.69 -13.39
C LEU A 124 -2.05 -10.36 -14.65
N GLU A 125 -1.19 -10.72 -15.60
CA GLU A 125 -1.58 -11.46 -16.82
C GLU A 125 -2.27 -12.79 -16.49
N ARG A 126 -1.71 -13.57 -15.55
CA ARG A 126 -2.33 -14.83 -15.08
C ARG A 126 -3.71 -14.63 -14.45
N HIS A 127 -3.97 -13.45 -13.88
CA HIS A 127 -5.26 -13.11 -13.30
C HIS A 127 -6.24 -12.50 -14.33
N GLY A 128 -5.83 -12.36 -15.59
CA GLY A 128 -6.68 -11.90 -16.69
C GLY A 128 -6.63 -10.39 -16.93
N PHE A 129 -5.55 -9.72 -16.50
CA PHE A 129 -5.23 -8.35 -16.87
C PHE A 129 -4.27 -8.32 -18.07
N SER A 130 -4.58 -9.06 -19.13
CA SER A 130 -3.91 -8.93 -20.43
C SER A 130 -4.61 -7.85 -21.27
N ASP A 131 -3.85 -7.14 -22.10
CA ASP A 131 -4.37 -6.20 -23.10
C ASP A 131 -5.45 -6.81 -24.01
#